data_AF-A0A227J0R2-F1
#
_entry.id   AF-A0A227J0R2-F1
#
_cell.length_a   1.000
_cell.length_b   1.000
_cell.length_c   1.000
_cell.angle_alpha   90.00
_cell.angle_beta   90.00
_cell.angle_gamma   90.00
#
_symmetry.space_group_name_H-M   'P 1'
#
loop_
_entity.id
_entity.type
_entity.pdbx_description
1 polymer ?
#
loop_
_entity_poly.entity_id
_entity_poly.type
_entity_poly.pdbx_seq_one_letter_code
_entity_poly.pdbx_strand_id
1 'polypeptide(L)'
;PKQANVNALSGNEMKVYQLIARQYLMQFYPAAVYAEAKLVFDIAGGIFIAKGRQLVSPGWKALMGKTDKEDEGIDTVPPLSEGTVLTCREGEIK
;
A
#
# COMPACT_ATOMS: atom_id res chain seq x y z
N PRO A 1 -10.95 -34.45 -18.26
CA PRO A 1 -9.81 -33.60 -17.83
C PRO A 1 -8.80 -34.39 -16.98
N LYS A 2 -7.56 -34.57 -17.49
CA LYS A 2 -6.47 -35.21 -16.71
C LYS A 2 -6.14 -34.29 -15.52
N GLN A 3 -6.51 -34.71 -14.31
CA GLN A 3 -6.07 -34.03 -13.09
C GLN A 3 -4.55 -34.21 -12.98
N ALA A 4 -3.80 -33.12 -13.15
CA ALA A 4 -2.39 -33.11 -12.83
C ALA A 4 -2.24 -33.29 -11.32
N ASN A 5 -1.52 -34.34 -10.90
CA ASN A 5 -1.32 -34.64 -9.50
C ASN A 5 -0.33 -33.62 -8.92
N VAL A 6 -0.85 -32.64 -8.17
CA VAL A 6 -0.05 -31.56 -7.56
C VAL A 6 1.03 -32.10 -6.59
N ASN A 7 0.87 -33.36 -6.13
CA ASN A 7 1.84 -34.07 -5.29
C ASN A 7 3.04 -34.65 -6.07
N ALA A 8 3.09 -34.53 -7.40
CA ALA A 8 4.20 -35.01 -8.21
C ALA A 8 5.35 -33.98 -8.38
N LEU A 9 5.16 -32.76 -7.89
CA LEU A 9 6.15 -31.68 -7.99
C LEU A 9 7.08 -31.70 -6.77
N SER A 10 8.39 -31.53 -6.98
CA SER A 10 9.33 -31.27 -5.89
C SER A 10 9.01 -29.95 -5.18
N GLY A 11 9.52 -29.78 -3.96
CA GLY A 11 9.27 -28.56 -3.18
C GLY A 11 9.70 -27.26 -3.88
N ASN A 12 10.70 -27.32 -4.77
CA ASN A 12 11.15 -26.16 -5.55
C ASN A 12 10.24 -25.91 -6.75
N GLU A 13 9.85 -26.96 -7.48
CA GLU A 13 8.93 -26.85 -8.62
C GLU A 13 7.56 -26.33 -8.16
N MET A 14 7.08 -26.77 -7.00
CA MET A 14 5.84 -26.27 -6.42
C MET A 14 5.90 -24.77 -6.10
N LYS A 15 7.03 -24.28 -5.57
CA LYS A 15 7.23 -22.83 -5.32
C LYS A 15 7.21 -22.03 -6.63
N VAL A 16 7.91 -22.49 -7.66
CA VAL A 16 7.94 -21.83 -8.97
C VAL A 16 6.56 -21.83 -9.62
N TYR A 17 5.87 -22.98 -9.59
CA TYR A 17 4.50 -23.10 -10.08
C TYR A 17 3.56 -22.13 -9.35
N GLN A 18 3.62 -22.06 -8.03
CA GLN A 18 2.80 -21.12 -7.24
C GLN A 18 3.09 -19.67 -7.60
N LEU A 19 4.36 -19.28 -7.80
CA LEU A 19 4.71 -17.92 -8.23
C LEU A 19 4.10 -17.57 -9.59
N ILE A 20 4.22 -18.48 -10.57
CA ILE A 20 3.70 -18.28 -11.93
C ILE A 20 2.16 -18.24 -11.91
N ALA A 21 1.52 -19.23 -11.29
CA ALA A 21 0.06 -19.31 -11.21
C ALA A 21 -0.53 -18.08 -10.53
N ARG A 22 0.09 -17.63 -9.44
CA ARG A 22 -0.33 -16.42 -8.72
C ARG A 22 -0.19 -15.16 -9.57
N GLN A 23 0.92 -15.01 -10.30
CA GLN A 23 1.13 -13.86 -11.19
C GLN A 23 0.14 -13.84 -12.35
N TYR A 24 -0.20 -15.01 -12.90
CA TYR A 24 -1.23 -15.13 -13.93
C TYR A 24 -2.60 -14.71 -13.40
N LEU A 25 -2.98 -15.18 -12.21
CA LEU A 25 -4.25 -14.80 -11.57
C LEU A 25 -4.37 -13.30 -11.33
N MET A 26 -3.28 -12.59 -11.03
CA MET A 26 -3.30 -11.12 -10.84
C MET A 26 -3.81 -10.34 -12.04
N GLN A 27 -3.63 -10.85 -13.26
CA GLN A 27 -4.09 -10.16 -14.48
C GLN A 27 -5.62 -10.03 -14.56
N PHE A 28 -6.34 -10.86 -13.81
CA PHE A 28 -7.80 -10.85 -13.72
C PHE A 28 -8.31 -10.09 -12.49
N TYR A 29 -7.41 -9.58 -11.64
CA TYR A 29 -7.77 -8.78 -10.48
C TYR A 29 -7.77 -7.29 -10.82
N PRO A 30 -8.61 -6.48 -10.17
CA PRO A 30 -8.58 -5.04 -10.33
C PRO A 30 -7.28 -4.44 -9.79
N ALA A 31 -6.96 -3.22 -10.25
CA ALA A 31 -5.85 -2.45 -9.73
C ALA A 31 -6.02 -2.18 -8.22
N ALA A 32 -4.89 -2.12 -7.49
CA ALA A 32 -4.89 -1.62 -6.13
C ALA A 32 -5.20 -0.12 -6.11
N VAL A 33 -6.16 0.31 -5.30
CA VAL A 33 -6.61 1.69 -5.19
C VAL A 33 -6.07 2.31 -3.90
N TYR A 34 -5.48 3.48 -4.04
CA TYR A 34 -4.92 4.26 -2.95
C TYR A 34 -5.62 5.61 -2.84
N ALA A 35 -5.88 6.05 -1.62
CA ALA A 35 -6.22 7.43 -1.30
C ALA A 35 -4.94 8.17 -0.93
N GLU A 36 -4.59 9.19 -1.69
CA GLU A 36 -3.49 10.10 -1.37
C GLU A 36 -4.05 11.40 -0.84
N ALA A 37 -3.49 11.88 0.27
CA ALA A 37 -3.86 13.13 0.90
C ALA A 37 -2.60 14.00 1.09
N LYS A 38 -2.73 15.28 0.74
CA LYS A 38 -1.66 16.26 0.83
C LYS A 38 -2.18 17.46 1.61
N LEU A 39 -1.58 17.72 2.76
CA LEU A 39 -1.85 18.88 3.58
C LEU A 39 -0.70 19.87 3.39
N VAL A 40 -1.06 21.14 3.18
CA VAL A 40 -0.11 22.24 3.03
C VAL A 40 -0.37 23.22 4.15
N PHE A 41 0.65 23.54 4.93
CA PHE A 41 0.59 24.47 6.04
C PHE A 41 1.53 25.65 5.79
N ASP A 42 1.06 26.85 6.09
CA ASP A 42 1.90 28.03 6.25
C ASP A 42 2.16 28.23 7.74
N ILE A 43 3.43 28.18 8.14
CA ILE A 43 3.86 28.40 9.51
C ILE A 43 4.91 29.50 9.49
N ALA A 44 4.54 30.68 9.98
CA ALA A 44 5.40 31.87 10.02
C ALA A 44 6.05 32.24 8.67
N GLY A 45 5.34 32.01 7.55
CA GLY A 45 5.83 32.27 6.19
C GLY A 45 6.59 31.09 5.56
N GLY A 46 6.79 29.98 6.28
CA GLY A 46 7.34 28.74 5.76
C GLY A 46 6.25 27.78 5.29
N ILE A 47 6.47 27.12 4.16
CA ILE A 47 5.54 26.12 3.60
C ILE A 47 5.95 24.72 4.07
N PHE A 48 5.05 24.06 4.80
CA PHE A 48 5.20 22.69 5.26
C PHE A 48 4.20 21.79 4.55
N ILE A 49 4.62 20.57 4.19
CA ILE A 49 3.79 19.63 3.45
C ILE A 49 3.77 18.30 4.18
N ALA A 50 2.59 17.87 4.63
CA ALA A 50 2.36 16.51 5.09
C ALA A 50 1.68 15.72 3.97
N LYS A 51 2.18 14.52 3.67
CA LYS A 51 1.58 13.61 2.70
C LYS A 51 1.25 12.32 3.40
N GLY A 52 0.05 11.81 3.15
CA GLY A 52 -0.33 10.48 3.56
C GLY A 52 -0.89 9.70 2.39
N ARG A 53 -0.71 8.39 2.43
CA ARG A 53 -1.26 7.48 1.43
C ARG A 53 -1.85 6.28 2.14
N GLN A 54 -3.07 5.92 1.79
CA GLN A 54 -3.79 4.82 2.41
C GLN A 54 -4.28 3.86 1.33
N LEU A 55 -4.08 2.56 1.55
CA LEU A 55 -4.66 1.54 0.70
C LEU A 55 -6.19 1.49 0.94
N VAL A 56 -6.97 1.85 -0.08
CA VAL A 56 -8.45 1.82 -0.03
C VAL A 56 -8.98 0.48 -0.53
N SER A 57 -8.37 -0.05 -1.59
CA SER A 57 -8.69 -1.37 -2.11
C SER A 57 -7.42 -2.10 -2.50
N PRO A 58 -7.16 -3.30 -1.95
CA PRO A 58 -5.95 -4.05 -2.25
C PRO A 58 -5.88 -4.53 -3.71
N GLY A 59 -7.01 -4.77 -4.38
CA GLY A 59 -7.03 -5.32 -5.73
C GLY A 59 -6.17 -6.59 -5.85
N TRP A 60 -5.31 -6.65 -6.87
CA TRP A 60 -4.34 -7.74 -7.08
C TRP A 60 -3.36 -7.94 -5.91
N LYS A 61 -3.11 -6.91 -5.07
CA LYS A 61 -2.20 -7.03 -3.93
C LYS A 61 -2.71 -7.99 -2.86
N ALA A 62 -4.00 -8.32 -2.84
CA ALA A 62 -4.56 -9.35 -1.95
C ALA A 62 -3.91 -10.73 -2.15
N LEU A 63 -3.36 -11.00 -3.34
CA LEU A 63 -2.64 -12.24 -3.65
C LEU A 63 -1.18 -12.21 -3.16
N MET A 64 -0.62 -11.01 -2.91
CA MET A 64 0.71 -10.84 -2.32
C MET A 64 0.58 -10.95 -0.80
N GLY A 65 0.67 -12.17 -0.27
CA GLY A 65 0.44 -12.52 1.15
C GLY A 65 1.37 -11.92 2.21
N LYS A 66 1.79 -10.65 2.04
CA LYS A 66 2.50 -9.80 3.01
C LYS A 66 2.14 -8.32 2.79
N THR A 67 0.85 -8.01 2.57
CA THR A 67 0.41 -6.65 2.25
C THR A 67 0.59 -5.66 3.42
N ASP A 68 0.73 -6.16 4.66
CA ASP A 68 0.70 -5.27 5.83
C ASP A 68 2.06 -4.59 6.12
N LYS A 69 3.20 -5.22 5.84
CA LYS A 69 4.50 -4.68 6.29
C LYS A 69 5.07 -3.52 5.48
N GLU A 70 4.66 -3.36 4.21
CA GLU A 70 5.14 -2.24 3.38
C GLU A 70 4.25 -1.00 3.50
N ASP A 71 2.94 -1.17 3.73
CA ASP A 71 2.00 -0.06 3.93
C ASP A 71 1.91 0.39 5.41
N GLU A 72 2.41 -0.40 6.39
CA GLU A 72 2.50 -0.04 7.83
C GLU A 72 3.41 1.18 8.12
N GLY A 73 4.26 1.58 7.17
CA GLY A 73 5.13 2.75 7.30
C GLY A 73 4.58 4.03 6.66
N ILE A 74 3.36 4.01 6.13
CA ILE A 74 2.79 5.18 5.47
C ILE A 74 1.95 5.96 6.46
N ASP A 75 2.49 7.12 6.88
CA ASP A 75 1.79 8.07 7.75
C ASP A 75 0.45 8.47 7.14
N THR A 76 -0.66 8.00 7.72
CA THR A 76 -1.98 8.50 7.37
C THR A 76 -2.13 9.91 7.92
N VAL A 77 -2.47 10.86 7.05
CA VAL A 77 -2.78 12.22 7.49
C VAL A 77 -4.23 12.32 7.95
N PRO A 78 -4.53 13.07 9.02
CA PRO A 78 -5.89 13.25 9.49
C PRO A 78 -6.70 14.09 8.48
N PRO A 79 -8.02 13.85 8.38
CA PRO A 79 -8.88 14.70 7.57
C PRO A 79 -8.98 16.10 8.21
N LEU A 80 -8.63 17.13 7.44
CA LEU A 80 -8.73 18.54 7.83
C LEU A 80 -9.43 19.33 6.73
N SER A 81 -10.26 20.30 7.13
CA SER A 81 -10.87 21.26 6.20
C SER A 81 -9.89 22.40 5.86
N GLU A 82 -10.05 22.98 4.67
CA GLU A 82 -9.32 24.19 4.30
C GLU A 82 -9.60 25.33 5.28
N GLY A 83 -8.54 26.07 5.65
CA GLY A 83 -8.62 27.17 6.62
C GLY A 83 -8.58 26.74 8.09
N THR A 84 -8.41 25.45 8.39
CA THR A 84 -8.24 24.99 9.78
C THR A 84 -6.94 25.54 10.36
N VAL A 85 -7.05 26.30 11.45
CA VAL A 85 -5.89 26.83 12.17
C VAL A 85 -5.45 25.80 13.21
N LEU A 86 -4.17 25.42 13.16
CA LEU A 86 -3.55 24.51 14.10
C LEU A 86 -2.32 25.16 14.73
N THR A 87 -1.98 24.73 15.94
CA THR A 87 -0.80 25.21 16.66
C THR A 87 0.39 24.29 16.39
N CYS A 88 1.46 24.85 15.84
CA CYS A 88 2.76 24.17 15.78
C CYS A 88 3.33 24.06 17.21
N ARG A 89 3.53 22.83 17.71
CA ARG A 89 3.99 22.60 19.09
C ARG A 89 5.50 22.69 19.19
N GLU A 90 6.19 21.93 18.36
CA GLU A 90 7.64 21.76 18.39
C GLU A 90 8.15 21.60 16.95
N GLY A 91 9.42 21.93 16.74
CA GLY A 91 10.11 21.73 15.48
C GLY A 91 11.49 21.15 15.75
N GLU A 92 11.84 20.08 15.04
CA GLU A 92 13.14 19.42 15.15
C GLU A 92 13.97 19.67 13.89
N ILE A 93 15.28 19.81 14.07
CA ILE A 93 16.26 19.84 12.99
C ILE A 93 16.95 18.48 12.98
N LYS A 94 16.92 17.79 11.85
CA LYS A 94 17.64 16.52 11.65
C LYS A 94 19.10 16.73 11.30
#